data_AF-A0A0H1AN94-F1
#
_entry.id   AF-A0A0H1AN94-F1
#
_cell.length_a   1.000
_cell.length_b   1.000
_cell.length_c   1.000
_cell.angle_alpha   90.00
_cell.angle_beta   90.00
_cell.angle_gamma   90.00
#
_symmetry.space_group_name_H-M   'P 1'
#
loop_
_entity.id
_entity.type
_entity.pdbx_description
1 polymer ?
#
loop_
_entity_poly.entity_id
_entity_poly.type
_entity_poly.pdbx_seq_one_letter_code
_entity_poly.pdbx_strand_id
1 'polypeptide(L)'
;MTSRRRLASSLLLGGAALAAFAAVAPSPVAVQADGRTPVAWRALDAAQTEAFHLGHAVYNTSWLPAGDGGGRRDGLGAPVRSLWRTAPLWGMSTALEGGRPVRLLHDGRARSIDEAIGWHDGNAAPARARYERMPAAERARLLAWISAL
;
A
#
# COMPACT_ATOMS: atom_id res chain seq x y z
N MET A 1 -66.77 -42.86 -1.69
CA MET A 1 -66.31 -41.49 -2.01
C MET A 1 -65.31 -41.05 -0.94
N THR A 2 -64.02 -41.23 -1.16
CA THR A 2 -62.95 -40.88 -0.21
C THR A 2 -62.11 -39.74 -0.79
N SER A 3 -62.19 -38.57 -0.16
CA SER A 3 -61.48 -37.35 -0.57
C SER A 3 -60.06 -37.36 0.01
N ARG A 4 -59.04 -37.40 -0.86
CA ARG A 4 -57.64 -37.21 -0.49
C ARG A 4 -57.28 -35.73 -0.59
N ARG A 5 -57.03 -35.09 0.54
CA ARG A 5 -56.47 -33.72 0.61
C ARG A 5 -55.01 -33.76 0.18
N ARG A 6 -54.63 -32.94 -0.80
CA ARG A 6 -53.23 -32.74 -1.22
C ARG A 6 -52.60 -31.65 -0.34
N LEU A 7 -51.46 -31.96 0.27
CA LEU A 7 -50.61 -30.98 0.98
C LEU A 7 -49.79 -30.20 -0.06
N ALA A 8 -49.86 -28.88 -0.02
CA ALA A 8 -49.05 -28.00 -0.84
C ALA A 8 -47.72 -27.72 -0.11
N SER A 9 -46.61 -28.20 -0.67
CA SER A 9 -45.26 -27.84 -0.26
C SER A 9 -44.91 -26.47 -0.81
N SER A 10 -44.70 -25.49 0.07
CA SER A 10 -44.17 -24.17 -0.30
C SER A 10 -42.64 -24.25 -0.31
N LEU A 11 -42.03 -24.13 -1.49
CA LEU A 11 -40.59 -23.99 -1.65
C LEU A 11 -40.22 -22.50 -1.46
N LEU A 12 -39.42 -22.19 -0.45
CA LEU A 12 -38.76 -20.90 -0.27
C LEU A 12 -37.62 -20.77 -1.29
N LEU A 13 -37.74 -19.88 -2.28
CA LEU A 13 -36.60 -19.40 -3.06
C LEU A 13 -35.90 -18.26 -2.29
N GLY A 14 -34.90 -18.62 -1.48
CA GLY A 14 -33.89 -17.68 -1.00
C GLY A 14 -32.74 -17.62 -1.99
N GLY A 15 -32.82 -16.73 -2.98
CA GLY A 15 -31.74 -16.48 -3.92
C GLY A 15 -30.61 -15.70 -3.27
N ALA A 16 -29.49 -16.36 -2.96
CA ALA A 16 -28.26 -15.70 -2.56
C ALA A 16 -27.68 -14.93 -3.76
N ALA A 17 -27.67 -13.61 -3.70
CA ALA A 17 -26.94 -12.79 -4.65
C ALA A 17 -25.44 -12.91 -4.34
N LEU A 18 -24.73 -13.81 -5.03
CA LEU A 18 -23.27 -13.79 -5.06
C LEU A 18 -22.82 -12.54 -5.84
N ALA A 19 -22.22 -11.58 -5.13
CA ALA A 19 -21.49 -10.50 -5.77
C ALA A 19 -20.28 -11.09 -6.51
N ALA A 20 -20.35 -11.13 -7.84
CA ALA A 20 -19.23 -11.54 -8.67
C ALA A 20 -18.12 -10.48 -8.57
N PHE A 21 -17.05 -10.79 -7.86
CA PHE A 21 -15.79 -10.06 -8.02
C PHE A 21 -15.21 -10.43 -9.38
N ALA A 22 -15.31 -9.50 -10.34
CA ALA A 22 -14.58 -9.63 -11.59
C ALA A 22 -13.08 -9.70 -11.26
N ALA A 23 -12.42 -10.77 -11.70
CA ALA A 23 -10.99 -10.92 -11.57
C ALA A 23 -10.30 -9.82 -12.40
N VAL A 24 -9.72 -8.83 -11.72
CA VAL A 24 -8.84 -7.86 -12.36
C VAL A 24 -7.56 -8.59 -12.71
N ALA A 25 -7.30 -8.78 -14.00
CA ALA A 25 -6.04 -9.35 -14.45
C ALA A 25 -4.88 -8.48 -13.92
N PRO A 26 -3.80 -9.09 -13.39
CA PRO A 26 -2.66 -8.32 -12.90
C PRO A 26 -2.10 -7.51 -14.07
N SER A 27 -2.15 -6.18 -13.95
CA SER A 27 -1.43 -5.33 -14.89
C SER A 27 0.07 -5.63 -14.75
N PRO A 28 0.83 -5.71 -15.85
CA PRO A 28 2.27 -5.91 -15.76
C PRO A 28 2.87 -4.83 -14.84
N VAL A 29 3.57 -5.26 -13.80
CA VAL A 29 4.31 -4.35 -12.92
C VAL A 29 5.51 -3.84 -13.71
N ALA A 30 5.33 -2.70 -14.38
CA ALA A 30 6.46 -1.99 -14.94
C ALA A 30 7.34 -1.51 -13.78
N VAL A 31 8.57 -2.01 -13.69
CA VAL A 31 9.57 -1.47 -12.78
C VAL A 31 9.79 -0.01 -13.18
N GLN A 32 9.44 0.91 -12.29
CA GLN A 32 9.71 2.33 -12.51
C GLN A 32 11.22 2.52 -12.42
N ALA A 33 11.85 2.82 -13.55
CA ALA A 33 13.24 3.24 -13.56
C ALA A 33 13.36 4.59 -12.84
N ASP A 34 14.14 4.64 -11.76
CA ASP A 34 14.56 5.92 -11.19
C ASP A 34 15.47 6.59 -12.20
N GLY A 35 14.97 7.59 -12.92
CA GLY A 35 15.72 8.31 -13.95
C GLY A 35 16.87 9.17 -13.40
N ARG A 36 17.10 9.14 -12.08
CA ARG A 36 18.20 9.84 -11.42
C ARG A 36 19.49 9.05 -11.57
N THR A 37 20.59 9.77 -11.79
CA THR A 37 21.93 9.20 -11.66
C THR A 37 22.10 8.69 -10.23
N PRO A 38 22.45 7.41 -10.02
CA PRO A 38 22.65 6.90 -8.67
C PRO A 38 23.75 7.69 -7.95
N VAL A 39 23.49 8.07 -6.69
CA VAL A 39 24.50 8.74 -5.87
C VAL A 39 25.70 7.81 -5.67
N ALA A 40 26.91 8.37 -5.67
CA ALA A 40 28.10 7.59 -5.40
C ALA A 40 28.01 6.94 -4.01
N TRP A 41 28.18 5.62 -3.96
CA TRP A 41 28.16 4.83 -2.73
C TRP A 41 29.59 4.46 -2.32
N ARG A 42 29.85 4.39 -1.02
CA ARG A 42 31.08 3.82 -0.46
C ARG A 42 30.73 2.66 0.45
N ALA A 43 31.53 1.60 0.41
CA ALA A 43 31.43 0.48 1.36
C ALA A 43 31.55 0.97 2.82
N LEU A 44 30.81 0.33 3.73
CA LEU A 44 30.93 0.57 5.16
C LEU A 44 32.29 0.08 5.67
N ASP A 45 32.88 0.80 6.63
CA ASP A 45 33.98 0.25 7.42
C ASP A 45 33.45 -0.70 8.52
N ALA A 46 34.36 -1.33 9.27
CA ALA A 46 34.00 -2.32 10.30
C ALA A 46 33.12 -1.72 11.42
N ALA A 47 33.44 -0.50 11.88
CA ALA A 47 32.69 0.17 12.95
C ALA A 47 31.29 0.59 12.47
N GLN A 48 31.18 1.08 11.23
CA GLN A 48 29.91 1.41 10.60
C GLN A 48 29.04 0.17 10.36
N THR A 49 29.67 -0.94 10.00
CA THR A 49 29.00 -2.24 9.83
C THR A 49 28.44 -2.73 11.16
N GLU A 50 29.21 -2.65 12.24
CA GLU A 50 28.78 -3.01 13.59
C GLU A 50 27.65 -2.09 14.09
N ALA A 51 27.78 -0.78 13.92
CA ALA A 51 26.72 0.18 14.27
C ALA A 51 25.43 -0.05 13.48
N PHE A 52 25.53 -0.45 12.20
CA PHE A 52 24.38 -0.84 11.39
C PHE A 52 23.72 -2.12 11.89
N HIS A 53 24.51 -3.16 12.21
CA HIS A 53 24.00 -4.42 12.77
C HIS A 53 23.34 -4.24 14.13
N LEU A 54 23.83 -3.31 14.95
CA LEU A 54 23.24 -2.93 16.24
C LEU A 54 22.04 -1.99 16.10
N GLY A 55 21.67 -1.56 14.89
CA GLY A 55 20.51 -0.70 14.64
C GLY A 55 20.72 0.78 15.01
N HIS A 56 21.95 1.22 15.25
CA HIS A 56 22.27 2.62 15.57
C HIS A 56 22.22 3.55 14.33
N ALA A 57 22.13 3.00 13.12
CA ALA A 57 21.77 3.75 11.92
C ALA A 57 20.24 3.78 11.78
N VAL A 58 19.66 4.97 11.92
CA VAL A 58 18.22 5.25 11.86
C VAL A 58 17.66 4.90 10.46
N TYR A 59 17.30 3.63 10.28
CA TYR A 59 16.54 2.97 9.22
C TYR A 59 17.04 3.03 7.74
N ASN A 60 17.33 1.84 7.19
CA ASN A 60 16.73 1.40 5.92
C ASN A 60 16.37 -0.11 6.07
N THR A 61 15.12 -0.48 5.77
CA THR A 61 14.47 -1.71 6.27
C THR A 61 15.15 -3.02 5.90
N SER A 62 15.13 -3.98 6.82
CA SER A 62 15.51 -5.39 6.62
C SER A 62 14.39 -6.18 5.92
N TRP A 63 14.67 -6.75 4.73
CA TRP A 63 13.98 -7.93 4.19
C TRP A 63 14.94 -8.77 3.36
N LEU A 64 15.04 -10.07 3.67
CA LEU A 64 15.69 -11.12 2.88
C LEU A 64 14.75 -12.33 2.79
N PRO A 65 14.47 -12.86 1.59
CA PRO A 65 14.23 -14.30 1.44
C PRO A 65 15.16 -14.94 0.40
N ALA A 66 15.41 -16.24 0.63
CA ALA A 66 16.52 -17.07 0.16
C ALA A 66 16.75 -17.17 -1.37
N GLY A 67 18.04 -17.23 -1.76
CA GLY A 67 18.48 -17.62 -3.11
C GLY A 67 19.66 -16.81 -3.64
N ASP A 68 20.83 -17.46 -3.65
CA ASP A 68 21.98 -17.30 -4.56
C ASP A 68 22.31 -15.95 -5.24
N GLY A 69 23.25 -15.23 -4.62
CA GLY A 69 24.42 -14.73 -5.38
C GLY A 69 24.49 -13.24 -5.70
N GLY A 70 23.52 -12.43 -5.30
CA GLY A 70 23.64 -10.97 -5.37
C GLY A 70 24.33 -10.39 -4.13
N GLY A 71 25.66 -10.30 -4.15
CA GLY A 71 26.47 -9.81 -3.03
C GLY A 71 25.92 -8.55 -2.34
N ARG A 72 26.03 -8.55 -1.01
CA ARG A 72 25.65 -7.48 -0.07
C ARG A 72 26.12 -6.10 -0.56
N ARG A 73 25.19 -5.18 -0.82
CA ARG A 73 25.50 -3.76 -1.10
C ARG A 73 25.32 -2.95 0.19
N ASP A 74 26.33 -3.00 1.05
CA ASP A 74 26.40 -2.09 2.20
C ASP A 74 27.00 -0.76 1.75
N GLY A 75 26.33 0.35 2.03
CA GLY A 75 26.94 1.66 1.84
C GLY A 75 26.09 2.81 2.35
N LEU A 76 26.78 3.88 2.77
CA LEU A 76 26.15 5.18 3.00
C LEU A 76 26.20 5.95 1.68
N GLY A 77 25.03 6.27 1.12
CA GLY A 77 24.91 7.32 0.11
C GLY A 77 24.81 8.68 0.79
N ALA A 78 25.15 9.76 0.07
CA ALA A 78 24.89 11.11 0.58
C ALA A 78 23.39 11.25 0.92
N PRO A 79 23.02 11.87 2.07
CA PRO A 79 21.63 12.01 2.46
C PRO A 79 20.87 12.84 1.42
N VAL A 80 19.94 12.20 0.70
CA VAL A 80 19.09 12.88 -0.26
C VAL A 80 17.85 13.40 0.47
N ARG A 81 17.86 14.69 0.82
CA ARG A 81 16.80 15.34 1.62
C ARG A 81 15.43 15.39 0.94
N SER A 82 15.37 15.13 -0.36
CA SER A 82 14.14 15.14 -1.17
C SER A 82 13.55 13.75 -1.42
N LEU A 83 14.17 12.70 -0.88
CA LEU A 83 13.68 11.33 -1.04
C LEU A 83 13.15 10.82 0.30
N TRP A 84 11.97 10.21 0.23
CA TRP A 84 11.34 9.59 1.37
C TRP A 84 11.09 8.12 1.06
N ARG A 85 11.23 7.26 2.07
CA ARG A 85 10.84 5.86 1.96
C ARG A 85 9.33 5.78 1.83
N THR A 86 8.83 4.93 0.93
CA THR A 86 7.41 4.58 0.87
C THR A 86 6.99 4.02 2.22
N ALA A 87 6.09 4.72 2.91
CA ALA A 87 5.55 4.25 4.18
C ALA A 87 4.63 3.03 3.93
N PRO A 88 4.68 1.98 4.78
CA PRO A 88 3.69 0.92 4.73
C PRO A 88 2.30 1.49 5.06
N LEU A 89 1.25 0.92 4.47
CA LEU A 89 -0.13 1.32 4.75
C LEU A 89 -0.78 0.54 5.90
N TRP A 90 -0.09 -0.47 6.47
CA TRP A 90 -0.60 -1.23 7.61
C TRP A 90 -0.75 -0.34 8.85
N GLY A 91 -1.88 -0.47 9.54
CA GLY A 91 -2.22 0.32 10.72
C GLY A 91 -2.85 1.69 10.39
N MET A 92 -3.34 1.88 9.16
CA MET A 92 -4.04 3.09 8.76
C MET A 92 -5.33 3.29 9.57
N SER A 93 -6.10 2.23 9.77
CA SER A 93 -7.28 2.20 10.64
C SER A 93 -6.99 2.79 12.02
N THR A 94 -5.93 2.32 12.68
CA THR A 94 -5.51 2.84 13.98
C THR A 94 -5.10 4.31 13.91
N ALA A 95 -4.40 4.71 12.85
CA ALA A 95 -3.98 6.10 12.65
C ALA A 95 -5.17 7.06 12.46
N LEU A 96 -6.30 6.56 11.93
CA LEU A 96 -7.52 7.34 11.69
C LEU A 96 -8.48 7.35 12.89
N GLU A 97 -8.52 6.27 13.68
CA GLU A 97 -9.48 6.10 14.78
C GLU A 97 -9.04 6.70 16.12
N GLY A 98 -7.74 6.99 16.29
CA GLY A 98 -7.13 7.36 17.58
C GLY A 98 -7.54 8.70 18.21
N GLY A 99 -8.66 9.31 17.80
CA GLY A 99 -9.18 10.58 18.34
C GLY A 99 -8.30 11.82 18.11
N ARG A 100 -7.20 11.65 17.38
CA ARG A 100 -6.25 12.73 17.04
C ARG A 100 -6.55 13.27 15.65
N PRO A 101 -6.24 14.56 15.38
CA PRO A 101 -6.30 15.08 14.02
C PRO A 101 -5.42 14.26 13.08
N VAL A 102 -5.99 13.83 11.96
CA VAL A 102 -5.26 13.11 10.91
C VAL A 102 -4.18 14.03 10.32
N ARG A 103 -2.96 13.49 10.21
CA ARG A 103 -1.77 14.14 9.66
C ARG A 103 -1.01 13.10 8.83
N LEU A 104 -1.19 13.13 7.52
CA LEU A 104 -0.58 12.20 6.56
C LEU A 104 0.47 12.94 5.72
N LEU A 105 1.29 12.16 5.00
CA LEU A 105 2.54 12.60 4.35
C LEU A 105 3.65 12.92 5.36
N HIS A 106 4.88 13.02 4.86
CA HIS A 106 6.07 13.22 5.69
C HIS A 106 6.12 14.58 6.39
N ASP A 107 5.42 15.58 5.84
CA ASP A 107 5.25 16.92 6.43
C ASP A 107 3.94 17.06 7.22
N GLY A 108 3.11 16.00 7.27
CA GLY A 108 1.85 15.99 7.99
C GLY A 108 0.76 16.89 7.40
N ARG A 109 0.93 17.42 6.19
CA ARG A 109 0.02 18.44 5.64
C ARG A 109 -1.37 17.91 5.27
N ALA A 110 -1.49 16.62 4.97
CA ALA A 110 -2.75 16.04 4.52
C ALA A 110 -3.63 15.62 5.72
N ARG A 111 -4.91 15.98 5.68
CA ARG A 111 -5.90 15.72 6.73
C ARG A 111 -6.84 14.56 6.40
N SER A 112 -6.67 13.96 5.21
CA SER A 112 -7.42 12.78 4.78
C SER A 112 -6.59 11.96 3.78
N ILE A 113 -6.96 10.70 3.56
CA ILE A 113 -6.33 9.84 2.54
C ILE A 113 -6.52 10.43 1.15
N ASP A 114 -7.70 10.98 0.84
CA ASP A 114 -7.99 11.66 -0.43
C ASP A 114 -7.05 12.86 -0.67
N GLU A 115 -6.87 13.71 0.36
CA GLU A 115 -5.93 14.84 0.31
C GLU A 115 -4.48 14.35 0.16
N ALA A 116 -4.09 13.28 0.86
CA ALA A 116 -2.75 12.69 0.75
C ALA A 116 -2.47 12.18 -0.67
N ILE A 117 -3.43 11.50 -1.30
CA ILE A 117 -3.32 11.04 -2.69
C ILE A 117 -3.21 12.24 -3.64
N GLY A 118 -4.02 13.27 -3.45
CA GLY A 118 -4.00 14.48 -4.28
C GLY A 118 -2.68 15.26 -4.23
N TRP A 119 -1.97 15.19 -3.10
CA TRP A 119 -0.67 15.85 -2.91
C TRP A 119 0.53 15.07 -3.48
N HIS A 120 0.33 13.84 -3.98
CA HIS A 120 1.42 13.02 -4.52
C HIS A 120 1.85 13.46 -5.93
N ASP A 121 3.16 13.52 -6.14
CA ASP A 121 3.77 13.91 -7.41
C ASP A 121 5.03 13.07 -7.71
N GLY A 122 5.79 13.44 -8.74
CA GLY A 122 7.00 12.74 -9.15
C GLY A 122 6.69 11.30 -9.55
N ASN A 123 7.31 10.33 -8.87
CA ASN A 123 7.13 8.90 -9.16
C ASN A 123 5.68 8.42 -8.90
N ALA A 124 4.92 9.12 -8.06
CA ALA A 124 3.54 8.79 -7.74
C ALA A 124 2.50 9.51 -8.63
N ALA A 125 2.92 10.47 -9.46
CA ALA A 125 2.02 11.22 -10.34
C ALA A 125 1.15 10.32 -11.25
N PRO A 126 1.66 9.21 -11.85
CA PRO A 126 0.81 8.31 -12.64
C PRO A 126 -0.28 7.61 -11.80
N ALA A 127 -0.01 7.30 -10.54
CA ALA A 127 -0.98 6.69 -9.64
C ALA A 127 -2.05 7.71 -9.22
N ARG A 128 -1.65 8.93 -8.86
CA ARG A 128 -2.58 10.05 -8.60
C ARG A 128 -3.50 10.31 -9.80
N ALA A 129 -2.95 10.39 -11.01
CA ALA A 129 -3.74 10.64 -12.21
C ALA A 129 -4.72 9.48 -12.55
N ARG A 130 -4.42 8.24 -12.15
CA ARG A 130 -5.38 7.12 -12.26
C ARG A 130 -6.51 7.28 -11.24
N TYR A 131 -6.15 7.61 -10.00
CA TYR A 131 -7.10 7.86 -8.92
C TYR A 131 -8.09 8.98 -9.24
N GLU A 132 -7.61 10.11 -9.76
CA GLU A 132 -8.43 11.27 -10.14
C GLU A 132 -9.44 10.96 -11.25
N ARG A 133 -9.13 9.99 -12.13
CA ARG A 133 -10.01 9.53 -13.20
C ARG A 133 -10.99 8.43 -12.77
N MET A 134 -10.90 7.93 -11.53
CA MET A 134 -11.82 6.90 -11.06
C MET A 134 -13.25 7.44 -10.92
N PRO A 135 -14.27 6.66 -11.31
CA PRO A 135 -15.66 6.95 -10.95
C PRO A 135 -15.80 7.14 -9.44
N ALA A 136 -16.71 8.02 -9.02
CA ALA A 136 -16.88 8.35 -7.60
C ALA A 136 -17.12 7.12 -6.70
N ALA A 137 -17.88 6.14 -7.19
CA ALA A 137 -18.15 4.91 -6.45
C ALA A 137 -16.91 4.01 -6.30
N GLU A 138 -16.02 3.98 -7.30
CA GLU A 138 -14.72 3.27 -7.20
C GLU A 138 -13.78 3.98 -6.24
N ARG A 139 -13.70 5.31 -6.34
CA ARG A 139 -12.90 6.13 -5.43
C ARG A 139 -13.32 5.94 -3.98
N ALA A 140 -14.63 5.93 -3.71
CA ALA A 140 -15.18 5.68 -2.38
C ALA A 140 -14.81 4.29 -1.84
N ARG A 141 -14.90 3.24 -2.68
CA ARG A 141 -14.50 1.88 -2.30
C ARG A 141 -13.01 1.78 -1.98
N LEU A 142 -12.16 2.41 -2.78
CA LEU A 142 -10.72 2.43 -2.52
C LEU A 142 -10.39 3.15 -1.20
N LEU A 143 -10.98 4.32 -0.97
CA LEU A 143 -10.78 5.06 0.28
C LEU A 143 -11.23 4.27 1.50
N ALA A 144 -12.38 3.59 1.42
CA ALA A 144 -12.88 2.73 2.48
C ALA A 144 -11.92 1.55 2.75
N TRP A 145 -11.40 0.92 1.70
CA TRP A 145 -10.44 -0.17 1.83
C TRP A 145 -9.14 0.29 2.50
N ILE A 146 -8.54 1.42 2.07
CA ILE A 146 -7.31 1.96 2.68
C ILE A 146 -7.55 2.32 4.15
N SER A 147 -8.71 2.90 4.46
CA SER A 147 -9.06 3.28 5.83
C SER A 147 -9.17 2.09 6.78
N ALA A 148 -9.36 0.88 6.26
CA ALA A 148 -9.48 -0.36 7.04
C ALA A 148 -8.17 -1.15 7.19
N LEU A 149 -7.05 -0.65 6.62
CA LEU A 149 -5.73 -1.31 6.69
C LEU A 149 -5.01 -1.14 8.04
#